data_AF-A0A0J9ETF0-F1
#
_entry.id   AF-A0A0J9ETF0-F1
#
_cell.length_a   1.000
_cell.length_b   1.000
_cell.length_c   1.000
_cell.angle_alpha   90.00
_cell.angle_beta   90.00
_cell.angle_gamma   90.00
#
_symmetry.space_group_name_H-M   'P 1'
#
loop_
_entity.id
_entity.type
_entity.pdbx_description
1 polymer ?
#
loop_
_entity_poly.entity_id
_entity_poly.type
_entity_poly.pdbx_seq_one_letter_code
_entity_poly.pdbx_strand_id
1 'polypeptide(L)'
;MSNDNMEPSNSNMSIDAVPQWLRAMLELQQQQIADMHATQQRQYEEIQRLSQQGTHAIPTSTELNTKAPKERLGAPAYFDASNLTLYSSWRMEMLAKLSVDGDSIGSLTNQGWYINGRLKDRAKQKFHPWMEACEPALRTPDNIMKHLDVLF
;
A
#
# COMPACT_ATOMS: atom_id res chain seq x y z
N MET A 1 46.04 -17.73 -70.34
CA MET A 1 44.74 -17.11 -69.98
C MET A 1 44.77 -16.92 -68.48
N SER A 2 45.02 -15.69 -68.04
CA SER A 2 45.02 -15.30 -66.62
C SER A 2 43.69 -14.61 -66.35
N ASN A 3 42.86 -15.19 -65.50
CA ASN A 3 41.72 -14.49 -64.91
C ASN A 3 41.79 -14.64 -63.39
N ASP A 4 41.83 -13.48 -62.75
CA ASP A 4 41.23 -13.06 -61.49
C ASP A 4 41.08 -14.08 -60.36
N ASN A 5 41.66 -13.75 -59.20
CA ASN A 5 40.91 -13.82 -57.95
C ASN A 5 41.49 -12.81 -56.94
N MET A 6 40.79 -11.69 -56.82
CA MET A 6 40.88 -10.77 -55.69
C MET A 6 40.05 -11.38 -54.55
N GLU A 7 40.67 -11.88 -53.49
CA GLU A 7 39.97 -12.07 -52.22
C GLU A 7 40.46 -11.03 -51.20
N PRO A 8 39.54 -10.34 -50.51
CA PRO A 8 39.87 -9.29 -49.57
C PRO A 8 40.51 -9.89 -48.32
N SER A 9 41.51 -9.20 -47.78
CA SER A 9 42.08 -9.49 -46.47
C SER A 9 40.99 -9.46 -45.40
N ASN A 10 40.53 -10.64 -44.97
CA ASN A 10 39.76 -10.79 -43.75
C ASN A 10 40.70 -10.57 -42.55
N SER A 11 40.90 -9.31 -42.20
CA SER A 11 41.28 -8.93 -40.85
C SER A 11 40.15 -9.35 -39.90
N ASN A 12 40.28 -10.55 -39.33
CA ASN A 12 39.47 -11.02 -38.20
C ASN A 12 39.81 -10.15 -36.97
N MET A 13 39.23 -8.95 -36.95
CA MET A 13 39.15 -8.12 -35.77
C MET A 13 38.17 -8.80 -34.82
N SER A 14 38.69 -9.30 -33.71
CA SER A 14 37.90 -9.85 -32.59
C SER A 14 36.91 -8.79 -32.12
N ILE A 15 35.66 -8.88 -32.56
CA ILE A 15 34.54 -8.06 -32.11
C ILE A 15 33.52 -9.01 -31.50
N ASP A 16 33.86 -9.56 -30.34
CA ASP A 16 32.88 -10.30 -29.52
C ASP A 16 33.09 -10.00 -28.03
N ALA A 17 33.42 -8.74 -27.73
CA ALA A 17 33.51 -8.26 -26.36
C ALA A 17 32.33 -7.32 -26.09
N VAL A 18 31.40 -7.76 -25.24
CA VAL A 18 30.34 -6.92 -24.68
C VAL A 18 30.97 -5.60 -24.21
N PRO A 19 30.45 -4.43 -24.65
CA PRO A 19 31.02 -3.14 -24.29
C PRO A 19 31.14 -2.97 -22.77
N GLN A 20 32.29 -2.49 -22.31
CA GLN A 20 32.60 -2.36 -20.87
C GLN A 20 31.57 -1.49 -20.12
N TRP A 21 31.04 -0.45 -20.76
CA TRP A 21 30.00 0.41 -20.17
C TRP A 21 28.67 -0.33 -19.94
N LEU A 22 28.34 -1.32 -20.79
CA LEU A 22 27.12 -2.14 -20.65
C LEU A 22 27.25 -3.09 -19.46
N ARG A 23 28.45 -3.66 -19.26
CA ARG A 23 28.75 -4.48 -18.06
C ARG A 23 28.67 -3.65 -16.78
N ALA A 24 29.29 -2.47 -16.77
CA ALA A 24 29.25 -1.57 -15.62
C ALA A 24 27.83 -1.11 -15.28
N MET A 25 26.98 -0.83 -16.27
CA MET A 25 25.57 -0.50 -16.00
C MET A 25 24.79 -1.68 -15.43
N LEU A 26 25.01 -2.89 -15.95
CA LEU A 26 24.32 -4.09 -15.45
C LEU A 26 24.72 -4.42 -14.01
N GLU A 27 26.01 -4.27 -13.69
CA GLU A 27 26.52 -4.41 -12.33
C GLU A 27 25.93 -3.36 -11.40
N LEU A 28 25.85 -2.10 -11.84
CA LEU A 28 25.24 -1.03 -11.06
C LEU A 28 23.76 -1.29 -10.79
N GLN A 29 23.01 -1.76 -11.79
CA GLN A 29 21.60 -2.10 -11.63
C GLN A 29 21.42 -3.24 -10.63
N GLN A 30 22.24 -4.30 -10.73
CA GLN A 30 22.19 -5.42 -9.78
C GLN A 30 22.56 -4.97 -8.37
N GLN A 31 23.54 -4.08 -8.22
CA GLN A 31 23.90 -3.52 -6.91
C GLN A 31 22.75 -2.71 -6.31
N GLN A 32 22.09 -1.86 -7.10
CA GLN A 32 20.93 -1.08 -6.62
C GLN A 32 19.78 -2.00 -6.16
N ILE A 33 19.54 -3.10 -6.89
CA ILE A 33 18.54 -4.10 -6.51
C ILE A 33 18.96 -4.79 -5.21
N ALA A 34 20.21 -5.24 -5.10
CA ALA A 34 20.75 -5.89 -3.90
C ALA A 34 20.67 -4.98 -2.66
N ASP A 35 21.05 -3.71 -2.80
CA ASP A 35 21.02 -2.73 -1.71
C ASP A 35 19.59 -2.43 -1.26
N MET A 36 18.65 -2.33 -2.21
CA MET A 36 17.23 -2.18 -1.91
C MET A 36 16.71 -3.39 -1.13
N HIS A 37 17.04 -4.61 -1.54
CA HIS A 37 16.64 -5.83 -0.83
C HIS A 37 17.27 -5.93 0.56
N ALA A 38 18.56 -5.60 0.70
CA ALA A 38 19.25 -5.60 1.99
C ALA A 38 18.64 -4.57 2.95
N THR A 39 18.24 -3.41 2.44
CA THR A 39 17.57 -2.37 3.22
C THR A 39 16.19 -2.83 3.67
N GLN A 40 15.39 -3.38 2.74
CA GLN A 40 14.07 -3.91 3.06
C GLN A 40 14.15 -5.04 4.10
N GLN A 41 15.08 -5.96 3.94
CA GLN A 41 15.25 -7.07 4.88
C GLN A 41 15.67 -6.60 6.27
N ARG A 42 16.59 -5.63 6.36
CA ARG A 42 16.93 -5.02 7.66
C ARG A 42 15.72 -4.38 8.34
N GLN A 43 14.84 -3.73 7.58
CA GLN A 43 13.61 -3.16 8.17
C GLN A 43 12.68 -4.25 8.72
N TYR A 44 12.51 -5.36 8.00
CA TYR A 44 11.74 -6.50 8.51
C TYR A 44 12.36 -7.13 9.76
N GLU A 45 13.68 -7.30 9.78
CA GLU A 45 14.41 -7.82 10.94
C GLU A 45 14.32 -6.88 12.14
N GLU A 46 14.37 -5.57 11.93
CA GLU A 46 14.21 -4.57 12.98
C GLU A 46 12.80 -4.61 13.58
N ILE A 47 11.76 -4.70 12.75
CA ILE A 47 10.38 -4.88 13.20
C ILE A 47 10.22 -6.19 14.00
N GLN A 48 10.83 -7.29 13.55
CA GLN A 48 10.82 -8.55 14.29
C GLN A 48 11.59 -8.48 15.61
N ARG A 49 12.71 -7.76 15.67
CA ARG A 49 13.46 -7.55 16.91
C ARG A 49 12.66 -6.72 17.91
N LEU A 50 12.02 -5.64 17.47
CA LEU A 50 11.15 -4.82 18.32
C LEU A 50 9.98 -5.64 18.89
N SER A 51 9.40 -6.54 18.07
CA SER A 51 8.36 -7.48 18.51
C SER A 51 8.86 -8.47 19.57
N GLN A 52 10.07 -9.00 19.42
CA GLN A 52 10.64 -9.98 20.38
C GLN A 52 11.16 -9.32 21.67
N GLN A 53 11.65 -8.08 21.60
CA GLN A 53 12.12 -7.33 22.77
C GLN A 53 10.97 -6.87 23.69
N GLY A 54 9.73 -6.92 23.20
CA GLY A 54 8.51 -6.80 24.03
C GLY A 54 8.20 -8.05 24.87
N THR A 55 9.00 -9.12 24.79
CA THR A 55 8.68 -10.42 25.41
C THR A 55 9.74 -10.90 26.40
N HIS A 56 10.15 -10.07 27.36
CA HIS A 56 10.80 -10.58 28.58
C HIS A 56 10.21 -9.97 29.87
N ALA A 57 9.51 -10.85 30.59
CA ALA A 57 9.13 -10.84 32.01
C ALA A 57 8.15 -9.76 32.50
N ILE A 58 6.87 -10.16 32.62
CA ILE A 58 6.04 -9.74 33.75
C ILE A 58 5.73 -11.02 34.55
N PRO A 59 6.11 -11.11 35.84
CA PRO A 59 5.63 -12.18 36.70
C PRO A 59 4.12 -12.04 36.83
N THR A 60 3.40 -13.16 36.92
CA THR A 60 1.97 -13.24 37.23
C THR A 60 1.61 -12.24 38.33
N SER A 61 1.11 -11.08 37.93
CA SER A 61 0.41 -10.15 38.78
C SER A 61 -1.00 -10.16 38.27
N THR A 62 -1.90 -10.67 39.10
CA THR A 62 -3.34 -10.51 38.96
C THR A 62 -3.66 -9.01 39.08
N GLU A 63 -3.32 -8.24 38.05
CA GLU A 63 -3.81 -6.89 37.88
C GLU A 63 -5.05 -7.00 37.01
N LEU A 64 -6.20 -6.82 37.66
CA LEU A 64 -7.40 -6.29 37.07
C LEU A 64 -7.00 -5.15 36.13
N ASN A 65 -6.85 -5.47 34.84
CA ASN A 65 -6.54 -4.48 33.84
C ASN A 65 -7.84 -3.73 33.57
N THR A 66 -8.13 -2.74 34.43
CA THR A 66 -8.91 -1.58 34.06
C THR A 66 -8.17 -0.90 32.91
N LYS A 67 -8.32 -1.48 31.70
CA LYS A 67 -7.91 -0.87 30.44
C LYS A 67 -8.46 0.54 30.47
N ALA A 68 -7.58 1.52 30.62
CA ALA A 68 -7.95 2.91 30.39
C ALA A 68 -8.69 2.96 29.04
N PRO A 69 -9.82 3.67 28.94
CA PRO A 69 -10.56 3.74 27.69
C PRO A 69 -9.60 4.14 26.57
N LYS A 70 -9.40 3.25 25.58
CA LYS A 70 -8.57 3.54 24.41
C LYS A 70 -9.15 4.83 23.81
N GLU A 71 -8.34 5.88 23.69
CA GLU A 71 -8.79 7.17 23.18
C GLU A 71 -9.45 6.96 21.81
N ARG A 72 -10.72 7.36 21.69
CA ARG A 72 -11.51 7.18 20.47
C ARG A 72 -11.75 8.53 19.84
N LEU A 73 -11.53 8.63 18.53
CA LEU A 73 -11.91 9.83 17.82
C LEU A 73 -13.43 9.99 17.81
N GLY A 74 -13.89 11.24 17.73
CA GLY A 74 -15.28 11.53 17.45
C GLY A 74 -15.75 10.83 16.17
N ALA A 75 -17.05 10.61 16.06
CA ALA A 75 -17.65 10.16 14.82
C ALA A 75 -17.47 11.25 13.74
N PRO A 76 -16.90 10.94 12.56
CA PRO A 76 -16.84 11.89 11.46
C PRO A 76 -18.23 12.37 11.05
N ALA A 77 -18.28 13.58 10.48
CA ALA A 77 -19.52 14.14 9.96
C ALA A 77 -20.13 13.23 8.88
N TYR A 78 -21.42 13.43 8.60
CA TYR A 78 -22.02 12.79 7.44
C TYR A 78 -21.63 13.52 6.16
N PHE A 79 -21.35 12.77 5.10
CA PHE A 79 -21.14 13.33 3.77
C PHE A 79 -22.36 13.08 2.89
N ASP A 80 -22.90 14.15 2.30
CA ASP A 80 -24.12 14.12 1.49
C ASP A 80 -23.93 14.52 0.03
N ALA A 81 -22.70 14.90 -0.36
CA ALA A 81 -22.36 15.42 -1.68
C ALA A 81 -23.14 16.69 -2.08
N SER A 82 -23.61 17.49 -1.12
CA SER A 82 -24.15 18.83 -1.38
C SER A 82 -23.06 19.84 -1.76
N ASN A 83 -21.88 19.71 -1.15
CA ASN A 83 -20.67 20.44 -1.50
C ASN A 83 -19.49 19.48 -1.68
N LEU A 84 -19.06 19.29 -2.93
CA LEU A 84 -17.97 18.38 -3.29
C LEU A 84 -16.61 18.85 -2.75
N THR A 85 -16.41 20.15 -2.50
CA THR A 85 -15.14 20.65 -1.96
C THR A 85 -14.86 20.15 -0.54
N LEU A 86 -15.89 19.65 0.15
CA LEU A 86 -15.75 19.06 1.49
C LEU A 86 -15.32 17.60 1.45
N TYR A 87 -15.36 16.94 0.28
CA TYR A 87 -15.07 15.51 0.16
C TYR A 87 -13.64 15.18 0.62
N SER A 88 -12.64 15.94 0.18
CA SER A 88 -11.24 15.70 0.57
C SER A 88 -11.03 15.81 2.08
N SER A 89 -11.65 16.79 2.74
CA SER A 89 -11.58 16.95 4.19
C SER A 89 -12.26 15.78 4.92
N TRP A 90 -13.49 15.46 4.52
CA TRP A 90 -14.25 14.35 5.09
C TRP A 90 -13.54 13.00 4.93
N ARG A 91 -12.93 12.77 3.77
CA ARG A 91 -12.14 11.57 3.46
C ARG A 91 -10.95 11.44 4.42
N MET A 92 -10.23 12.53 4.67
CA MET A 92 -9.12 12.54 5.62
C MET A 92 -9.57 12.24 7.05
N GLU A 93 -10.68 12.82 7.49
CA GLU A 93 -11.28 12.52 8.80
C GLU A 93 -11.70 11.04 8.91
N MET A 94 -12.28 10.49 7.86
CA MET A 94 -12.65 9.08 7.81
C MET A 94 -11.43 8.16 7.87
N LEU A 95 -10.36 8.46 7.13
CA LEU A 95 -9.12 7.69 7.18
C LEU A 95 -8.47 7.77 8.57
N ALA A 96 -8.45 8.95 9.19
CA ALA A 96 -7.97 9.12 10.56
C ALA A 96 -8.81 8.29 11.55
N LYS A 97 -10.14 8.32 11.40
CA LYS A 97 -11.06 7.51 12.22
C LYS A 97 -10.77 6.01 12.10
N LEU A 98 -10.58 5.50 10.88
CA LEU A 98 -10.27 4.09 10.68
C LEU A 98 -8.87 3.72 11.17
N SER A 99 -7.90 4.63 11.07
CA SER A 99 -6.55 4.40 11.59
C SER A 99 -6.51 4.32 13.12
N VAL A 100 -7.29 5.15 13.83
CA VAL A 100 -7.30 5.16 15.30
C VAL A 100 -8.26 4.12 15.88
N ASP A 101 -9.46 4.01 15.29
CA ASP A 101 -10.55 3.22 15.85
C ASP A 101 -10.87 1.94 15.07
N GLY A 102 -10.14 1.62 13.99
CA GLY A 102 -10.39 0.46 13.14
C GLY A 102 -10.54 -0.84 13.93
N ASP A 103 -9.60 -1.12 14.84
CA ASP A 103 -9.65 -2.29 15.73
C ASP A 103 -10.91 -2.34 16.60
N SER A 104 -11.38 -1.17 17.05
CA SER A 104 -12.60 -1.04 17.86
C SER A 104 -13.88 -1.14 17.03
N ILE A 105 -13.83 -0.77 15.74
CA ILE A 105 -14.95 -0.89 14.80
C ILE A 105 -15.11 -2.35 14.35
N GLY A 106 -14.00 -3.09 14.26
CA GLY A 106 -13.98 -4.53 14.01
C GLY A 106 -13.33 -4.88 12.67
N SER A 107 -13.84 -5.94 12.04
CA SER A 107 -13.31 -6.46 10.78
C SER A 107 -13.29 -5.41 9.66
N LEU A 108 -12.47 -5.64 8.62
CA LEU A 108 -12.43 -4.76 7.44
C LEU A 108 -13.81 -4.56 6.82
N THR A 109 -14.65 -5.60 6.79
CA THR A 109 -16.03 -5.51 6.32
C THR A 109 -16.87 -4.58 7.22
N ASN A 110 -16.73 -4.66 8.54
CA ASN A 110 -17.43 -3.75 9.47
C ASN A 110 -16.94 -2.31 9.32
N GLN A 111 -15.65 -2.11 9.10
CA GLN A 111 -15.09 -0.80 8.79
C GLN A 111 -15.64 -0.25 7.47
N GLY A 112 -15.80 -1.10 6.46
CA GLY A 112 -16.46 -0.73 5.20
C GLY A 112 -17.92 -0.31 5.39
N TRP A 113 -18.69 -1.06 6.19
CA TRP A 113 -20.04 -0.69 6.58
C TRP A 113 -20.10 0.62 7.36
N TYR A 114 -19.10 0.88 8.21
CA TYR A 114 -18.98 2.13 8.93
C TYR A 114 -18.83 3.33 7.99
N ILE A 115 -17.96 3.24 6.97
CA ILE A 115 -17.82 4.29 5.94
C ILE A 115 -19.15 4.51 5.23
N ASN A 116 -19.80 3.42 4.79
CA ASN A 116 -21.11 3.49 4.13
C ASN A 116 -22.16 4.14 5.06
N GLY A 117 -22.10 3.89 6.36
CA GLY A 117 -22.97 4.50 7.37
C GLY A 117 -22.75 6.00 7.57
N ARG A 118 -21.63 6.55 7.09
CA ARG A 118 -21.30 7.99 7.13
C ARG A 118 -21.67 8.73 5.85
N LEU A 119 -22.18 8.03 4.84
CA LEU A 119 -22.77 8.62 3.64
C LEU A 119 -24.28 8.81 3.85
N LYS A 120 -24.83 9.94 3.41
CA LYS A 120 -26.28 10.20 3.38
C LYS A 120 -26.73 10.80 2.05
N ASP A 121 -28.04 10.90 1.86
CA ASP A 121 -28.68 11.60 0.74
C ASP A 121 -28.06 11.28 -0.64
N ARG A 122 -27.63 12.29 -1.39
CA ARG A 122 -27.08 12.13 -2.75
C ARG A 122 -25.80 11.30 -2.75
N ALA A 123 -24.95 11.42 -1.73
CA ALA A 123 -23.75 10.61 -1.64
C ALA A 123 -24.09 9.11 -1.50
N LYS A 124 -25.05 8.79 -0.63
CA LYS A 124 -25.54 7.43 -0.43
C LYS A 124 -26.17 6.87 -1.71
N GLN A 125 -27.00 7.65 -2.38
CA GLN A 125 -27.68 7.25 -3.62
C GLN A 125 -26.69 6.93 -4.74
N LYS A 126 -25.63 7.74 -4.92
CA LYS A 126 -24.60 7.50 -5.94
C LYS A 126 -23.75 6.26 -5.63
N PHE A 127 -23.45 6.02 -4.35
CA PHE A 127 -22.59 4.93 -3.93
C PHE A 127 -23.31 3.58 -3.83
N HIS A 128 -24.62 3.58 -3.55
CA HIS A 128 -25.41 2.38 -3.29
C HIS A 128 -25.35 1.31 -4.39
N PRO A 129 -25.49 1.65 -5.70
CA PRO A 129 -25.43 0.64 -6.76
C PRO A 129 -24.11 -0.15 -6.79
N TRP A 130 -22.99 0.54 -6.54
CA TRP A 130 -21.70 -0.15 -6.44
C TRP A 130 -21.64 -1.04 -5.20
N MET A 131 -22.17 -0.58 -4.07
CA MET A 131 -22.15 -1.35 -2.83
C MET A 131 -22.98 -2.64 -2.94
N GLU A 132 -24.12 -2.60 -3.65
CA GLU A 132 -24.93 -3.79 -3.96
C GLU A 132 -24.22 -4.76 -4.91
N ALA A 133 -23.57 -4.24 -5.96
CA ALA A 133 -22.86 -5.06 -6.95
C ALA A 133 -21.49 -5.58 -6.47
N CYS A 134 -20.89 -4.94 -5.47
CA CYS A 134 -19.57 -5.29 -4.96
C CYS A 134 -19.64 -6.52 -4.05
N GLU A 135 -18.81 -7.52 -4.33
CA GLU A 135 -18.67 -8.71 -3.51
C GLU A 135 -18.36 -8.37 -2.04
N PRO A 136 -19.00 -9.01 -1.04
CA PRO A 136 -18.81 -8.67 0.37
C PRO A 136 -17.34 -8.70 0.83
N ALA A 137 -16.54 -9.62 0.29
CA ALA A 137 -15.10 -9.72 0.60
C ALA A 137 -14.28 -8.53 0.07
N LEU A 138 -14.78 -7.83 -0.95
CA LEU A 138 -14.12 -6.68 -1.56
C LEU A 138 -14.54 -5.34 -0.95
N ARG A 139 -15.51 -5.34 -0.02
CA ARG A 139 -15.99 -4.14 0.70
C ARG A 139 -15.03 -3.73 1.82
N THR A 140 -13.73 -3.70 1.52
CA THR A 140 -12.69 -3.20 2.42
C THR A 140 -12.67 -1.67 2.40
N PRO A 141 -12.15 -1.02 3.44
CA PRO A 141 -11.99 0.43 3.48
C PRO A 141 -11.29 1.00 2.24
N ASP A 142 -10.19 0.38 1.81
CA ASP A 142 -9.39 0.87 0.69
C ASP A 142 -10.17 0.85 -0.64
N ASN A 143 -10.89 -0.23 -0.90
CA ASN A 143 -11.68 -0.36 -2.12
C ASN A 143 -12.88 0.60 -2.12
N ILE A 144 -13.50 0.77 -0.95
CA ILE A 144 -14.59 1.74 -0.77
C ILE A 144 -14.09 3.16 -1.01
N MET A 145 -12.95 3.55 -0.42
CA MET A 145 -12.36 4.88 -0.62
C MET A 145 -11.99 5.11 -2.08
N LYS A 146 -11.35 4.15 -2.74
CA LYS A 146 -11.04 4.24 -4.18
C LYS A 146 -12.29 4.46 -5.02
N HIS A 147 -13.41 3.80 -4.70
CA HIS A 147 -14.63 4.00 -5.46
C HIS A 147 -15.29 5.35 -5.16
N LEU A 148 -15.25 5.80 -3.91
CA LEU A 148 -15.72 7.14 -3.54
C LEU A 148 -14.90 8.23 -4.24
N ASP A 149 -13.58 8.06 -4.38
CA ASP A 149 -12.66 8.98 -5.09
C ASP A 149 -13.01 9.11 -6.59
N VAL A 150 -13.72 8.14 -7.17
CA VAL A 150 -14.22 8.22 -8.56
C VAL A 150 -15.54 8.99 -8.64
N LEU A 151 -16.33 8.99 -7.57
CA LEU A 151 -17.68 9.56 -7.55
C LEU A 151 -17.73 11.04 -7.16
N PHE A 152 -16.76 11.52 -6.38
CA PHE A 152 -16.74 12.85 -5.73
C PHE A 152 -15.37 13.51 -5.84
#